data_AF-A0A447U152-F1
#
_entry.id   AF-A0A447U152-F1
#
_cell.length_a   1.000
_cell.length_b   1.000
_cell.length_c   1.000
_cell.angle_alpha   90.00
_cell.angle_beta   90.00
_cell.angle_gamma   90.00
#
_symmetry.space_group_name_H-M   'P 1'
#
loop_
_entity.id
_entity.type
_entity.pdbx_description
1 polymer ?
#
loop_
_entity_poly.entity_id
_entity_poly.type
_entity_poly.pdbx_seq_one_letter_code
_entity_poly.pdbx_strand_id
1 'polypeptide(L)' 'MDYAVVVKGLNREGVHLRNDDPQRVYRSQNEGPDGWREGMDYFFSRS' A
#
# COMPACT_ATOMS: atom_id res chain seq x y z
N MET A 1 -9.36 -6.04 11.60
CA MET A 1 -9.38 -5.43 10.25
C MET A 1 -8.00 -5.68 9.68
N ASP A 2 -7.91 -6.31 8.52
CA ASP A 2 -6.63 -6.65 7.91
C ASP A 2 -6.44 -5.77 6.66
N TYR A 3 -5.39 -4.94 6.68
CA TYR A 3 -5.03 -4.03 5.60
C TYR A 3 -3.66 -4.41 5.03
N ALA A 4 -3.42 -4.06 3.78
CA ALA A 4 -2.12 -4.20 3.15
C ALA A 4 -1.71 -2.90 2.46
N VAL A 5 -0.42 -2.57 2.55
CA VAL A 5 0.21 -1.50 1.77
C VAL A 5 1.23 -2.14 0.84
N VAL A 6 1.00 -2.03 -0.47
CA VAL A 6 1.97 -2.39 -1.49
C VAL A 6 2.82 -1.16 -1.78
N VAL A 7 4.08 -1.20 -1.33
CA VAL A 7 5.02 -0.10 -1.55
C VAL A 7 5.61 -0.21 -2.96
N LYS A 8 5.60 0.90 -3.70
CA LYS A 8 6.24 0.98 -5.02
C LYS A 8 7.71 0.56 -4.91
N GLY A 9 8.10 -0.35 -5.78
CA GLY A 9 9.49 -0.75 -5.97
C GLY A 9 9.87 -0.67 -7.44
N LEU A 10 11.14 -0.95 -7.71
CA LEU A 10 11.73 -0.85 -9.05
C LEU A 10 11.32 -1.97 -10.00
N ASN A 11 10.68 -3.04 -9.50
CA ASN A 11 10.27 -4.18 -10.33
C ASN A 11 8.98 -3.86 -11.11
N ARG A 12 9.00 -4.13 -12.42
CA ARG A 12 7.88 -3.88 -13.35
C ARG A 12 6.74 -4.89 -13.23
N GLU A 13 7.00 -6.10 -12.73
CA GLU A 13 5.96 -7.14 -12.61
C GLU A 13 4.94 -6.86 -11.50
N GLY A 14 5.28 -5.99 -10.54
CA GLY A 14 4.40 -5.64 -9.42
C GLY A 14 4.19 -6.80 -8.43
N VAL A 15 3.46 -6.52 -7.34
CA VAL A 15 3.10 -7.54 -6.34
C VAL A 15 1.66 -7.96 -6.57
N HIS A 16 1.44 -9.27 -6.69
CA HIS A 16 0.11 -9.89 -6.74
C HIS A 16 -0.30 -10.37 -5.35
N LEU A 17 -1.42 -9.86 -4.85
CA LEU A 17 -2.00 -10.28 -3.58
C LEU A 17 -3.08 -11.34 -3.83
N ARG A 18 -3.20 -12.28 -2.89
CA ARG A 18 -4.29 -13.28 -2.91
C ARG A 18 -5.68 -12.66 -2.77
N ASN A 19 -5.76 -11.51 -2.10
CA ASN A 19 -6.99 -10.75 -1.91
C ASN A 19 -6.69 -9.27 -2.18
N ASP A 20 -6.80 -8.86 -3.45
CA ASP A 20 -6.52 -7.51 -3.92
C ASP A 20 -7.78 -6.63 -3.89
N ASP A 21 -8.40 -6.55 -2.71
CA ASP A 21 -9.58 -5.69 -2.47
C ASP A 21 -9.13 -4.22 -2.40
N PRO A 22 -9.54 -3.35 -3.35
CA PRO A 22 -9.12 -1.94 -3.38
C PRO A 22 -9.55 -1.14 -2.15
N GLN A 23 -10.53 -1.63 -1.36
CA GLN A 23 -10.94 -0.98 -0.12
C GLN A 23 -10.00 -1.28 1.06
N ARG A 24 -9.16 -2.31 0.92
CA ARG A 24 -8.28 -2.82 1.99
C ARG A 24 -6.81 -2.88 1.60
N VAL A 25 -6.52 -2.73 0.31
CA VAL A 25 -5.19 -2.69 -0.26
C VAL A 25 -4.92 -1.30 -0.78
N TYR A 26 -3.89 -0.66 -0.22
CA TYR A 26 -3.37 0.59 -0.75
C TYR A 26 -2.10 0.31 -1.56
N ARG A 27 -1.98 0.92 -2.74
CA ARG A 27 -0.79 0.83 -3.60
C ARG A 27 -0.15 2.21 -3.66
N SER A 28 1.03 2.36 -3.07
CA SER A 28 1.70 3.66 -2.93
C SER A 28 2.23 4.19 -4.25
N GLN A 29 2.35 5.52 -4.35
CA GLN A 29 3.04 6.17 -5.47
C GLN A 29 4.52 6.43 -5.15
N ASN A 30 4.86 6.53 -3.86
CA ASN A 30 6.22 6.69 -3.39
C ASN A 30 6.91 5.35 -3.08
N GLU A 31 8.23 5.34 -3.16
CA GLU A 31 9.05 4.18 -2.86
C GLU A 31 9.51 4.19 -1.39
N GLY A 32 9.92 3.03 -0.89
CA GLY A 32 10.58 2.92 0.41
C GLY A 32 9.74 3.43 1.59
N PRO A 33 10.37 4.07 2.61
CA PRO A 33 9.68 4.53 3.82
C PRO A 33 8.55 5.53 3.56
N ASP A 34 8.68 6.37 2.53
CA ASP A 34 7.66 7.37 2.20
C ASP A 34 6.39 6.72 1.65
N GLY A 35 6.53 5.70 0.79
CA GLY A 35 5.39 4.92 0.30
C GLY A 35 4.68 4.13 1.39
N TRP A 36 5.42 3.65 2.39
CA TRP A 36 4.81 3.03 3.57
C TRP A 36 4.01 4.05 4.39
N ARG A 37 4.59 5.21 4.68
CA ARG A 37 3.89 6.28 5.43
C ARG A 37 2.63 6.75 4.69
N GLU A 38 2.72 6.96 3.38
CA GLU A 38 1.58 7.31 2.52
C GLU A 38 0.39 6.34 2.71
N GLY A 39 0.65 5.03 2.68
CA GLY A 39 -0.40 4.02 2.90
C GLY A 39 -0.92 3.98 4.34
N MET A 40 -0.05 4.20 5.32
CA MET A 40 -0.46 4.29 6.73
C MET A 40 -1.36 5.51 6.97
N ASP A 41 -1.02 6.66 6.40
CA ASP A 41 -1.84 7.87 6.48
C ASP A 41 -3.19 7.65 5.80
N TYR A 42 -3.22 6.99 4.63
CA TYR A 42 -4.48 6.65 3.95
C TYR A 42 -5.45 5.86 4.84
N PHE A 43 -4.95 4.86 5.57
CA PHE A 43 -5.79 4.01 6.43
C PHE A 43 -6.08 4.61 7.80
N PHE A 44 -5.14 5.38 8.36
CA PHE A 44 -5.15 5.72 9.79
C PHE A 44 -5.10 7.22 10.09
N SER A 45 -4.95 8.13 9.12
CA SER A 45 -4.88 9.59 9.41
C SER A 45 -6.20 10.21 9.87
N ARG A 46 -7.26 9.43 10.10
CA ARG A 46 -8.57 9.89 10.60
C ARG A 46 -8.95 9.35 11.98
N SER A 47 -8.00 8.86 12.78
CA SER A 47 -8.23 8.58 14.20
C SER A 47 -8.10 9.85 15.04
#